data_AF-A0A5C3EUE1-F1
#
_entry.id   AF-A0A5C3EUE1-F1
#
_cell.length_a   1.000
_cell.length_b   1.000
_cell.length_c   1.000
_cell.angle_alpha   90.00
_cell.angle_beta   90.00
_cell.angle_gamma   90.00
#
_symmetry.space_group_name_H-M   'P 1'
#
loop_
_entity.id
_entity.type
_entity.pdbx_description
1 polymer ?
#
loop_
_entity_poly.entity_id
_entity_poly.type
_entity_poly.pdbx_seq_one_letter_code
_entity_poly.pdbx_strand_id
1 'polypeptide(L)'
;MVMTAALLRGRGASMVASTSACILSSPALPRAFATSAPSRLASVAGSKSSGSSLGPWAEPLSAPRLNRYLVVAEDYPDASANARRLEVRERHLEHAQKGKQAGRIELGGALLKRDFHELDEELGPGVYMGGSVLVVLGESIADVRARVMEDEYVKAQVWDASRLKIFPFLQAPLRTPAPEASEAVAEQDQPENRNVSLGQLRQDMASGKGHTMVTLGALRKMHKRAGPVTN
;
A
#
# COMPACT_ATOMS: atom_id res chain seq x y z
N MET A 1 -66.37 2.91 8.21
CA MET A 1 -66.13 4.07 7.32
C MET A 1 -64.98 3.68 6.40
N VAL A 2 -65.19 2.72 5.49
CA VAL A 2 -65.70 2.80 4.10
C VAL A 2 -64.92 3.79 3.20
N MET A 3 -64.47 3.26 2.05
CA MET A 3 -64.18 3.93 0.75
C MET A 3 -62.76 4.53 0.56
N THR A 4 -61.97 4.33 -0.52
CA THR A 4 -62.12 3.58 -1.80
C THR A 4 -60.75 3.42 -2.49
N ALA A 5 -60.65 2.46 -3.41
CA ALA A 5 -59.53 2.17 -4.30
C ALA A 5 -59.37 3.15 -5.49
N ALA A 6 -58.18 3.17 -6.12
CA ALA A 6 -58.03 3.46 -7.54
C ALA A 6 -56.77 2.77 -8.12
N LEU A 7 -57.03 1.67 -8.86
CA LEU A 7 -56.13 1.06 -9.85
C LEU A 7 -56.05 1.97 -11.09
N LEU A 8 -54.89 2.08 -11.73
CA LEU A 8 -54.85 2.23 -13.18
C LEU A 8 -53.67 1.45 -13.77
N ARG A 9 -54.01 0.42 -14.55
CA ARG A 9 -53.12 -0.37 -15.41
C ARG A 9 -53.01 0.31 -16.77
N GLY A 10 -51.83 0.31 -17.37
CA GLY A 10 -51.63 0.54 -18.80
C GLY A 10 -50.63 -0.48 -19.35
N ARG A 11 -51.16 -1.56 -19.96
CA ARG A 11 -50.41 -2.51 -20.81
C ARG A 11 -50.56 -2.05 -22.26
N GLY A 12 -49.49 -2.15 -23.04
CA GLY A 12 -49.53 -1.94 -24.48
C GLY A 12 -48.22 -2.39 -25.13
N ALA A 13 -47.98 -3.70 -25.16
CA ALA A 13 -47.01 -4.31 -26.05
C ALA A 13 -47.77 -4.90 -27.24
N SER A 14 -47.31 -4.65 -28.48
CA SER A 14 -47.68 -5.48 -29.62
C SER A 14 -46.54 -5.53 -30.65
N MET A 15 -46.18 -6.77 -30.98
CA MET A 15 -45.25 -7.23 -32.00
C MET A 15 -45.67 -6.85 -33.42
N VAL A 16 -44.70 -6.74 -34.33
CA VAL A 16 -44.72 -7.53 -35.58
C VAL A 16 -43.31 -7.72 -36.13
N ALA A 17 -42.94 -8.98 -36.32
CA ALA A 17 -41.79 -9.43 -37.09
C ALA A 17 -42.10 -9.33 -38.59
N SER A 18 -41.10 -9.00 -39.40
CA SER A 18 -41.18 -9.15 -40.86
C SER A 18 -39.98 -9.97 -41.35
N THR A 19 -40.24 -11.25 -41.52
CA THR A 19 -39.39 -12.19 -42.26
C THR A 19 -39.56 -11.94 -43.76
N SER A 20 -38.46 -11.91 -44.51
CA SER A 20 -38.50 -12.17 -45.95
C SER A 20 -37.24 -12.93 -46.34
N ALA A 21 -37.47 -14.13 -46.87
CA ALA A 21 -36.50 -15.03 -47.45
C ALA A 21 -36.81 -15.18 -48.96
N CYS A 22 -35.89 -15.86 -49.65
CA CYS A 22 -35.92 -16.28 -51.06
C CYS A 22 -35.40 -15.18 -52.03
N ILE A 23 -34.62 -15.42 -53.10
CA ILE A 23 -34.43 -16.59 -53.97
C ILE A 23 -32.99 -16.57 -54.56
N LEU A 24 -32.50 -17.76 -54.92
CA LEU A 24 -31.30 -18.13 -55.67
C LEU A 24 -31.02 -17.34 -56.96
N SER A 25 -29.74 -17.20 -57.34
CA SER A 25 -29.24 -17.58 -58.67
C SER A 25 -27.70 -17.52 -58.73
N SER A 26 -27.06 -18.64 -59.07
CA SER A 26 -25.68 -18.68 -59.61
C SER A 26 -25.70 -18.24 -61.10
N PRO A 27 -24.56 -17.79 -61.67
CA PRO A 27 -23.70 -18.73 -62.41
C PRO A 27 -22.18 -18.44 -62.31
N ALA A 28 -21.42 -19.31 -62.97
CA ALA A 28 -20.00 -19.63 -62.87
C ALA A 28 -18.96 -18.55 -63.28
N LEU A 29 -17.82 -18.60 -62.57
CA LEU A 29 -16.39 -18.48 -62.93
C LEU A 29 -15.94 -17.63 -64.14
N PRO A 30 -14.81 -16.90 -64.00
CA PRO A 30 -13.53 -17.52 -64.39
C PRO A 30 -12.36 -17.33 -63.40
N ARG A 31 -11.44 -18.27 -63.55
CA ARG A 31 -10.16 -18.48 -62.85
C ARG A 31 -9.17 -17.34 -63.16
N ALA A 32 -8.67 -16.68 -62.11
CA ALA A 32 -7.50 -15.81 -62.18
C ALA A 32 -6.45 -16.29 -61.18
N PHE A 33 -5.25 -16.57 -61.68
CA PHE A 33 -4.06 -16.84 -60.88
C PHE A 33 -3.65 -15.56 -60.15
N ALA A 34 -3.56 -15.61 -58.83
CA ALA A 34 -2.94 -14.58 -58.01
C ALA A 34 -1.86 -15.23 -57.14
N THR A 35 -0.61 -14.96 -57.50
CA THR A 35 0.56 -15.24 -56.69
C THR A 35 0.74 -14.16 -55.62
N SER A 36 1.28 -14.56 -54.47
CA SER A 36 1.87 -13.74 -53.38
C SER A 36 1.00 -13.50 -52.14
N ALA A 37 1.29 -14.27 -51.08
CA ALA A 37 1.93 -13.82 -49.84
C ALA A 37 1.81 -14.94 -48.78
N PRO A 38 2.89 -15.36 -48.11
CA PRO A 38 2.76 -16.28 -46.99
C PRO A 38 2.06 -15.56 -45.85
N SER A 39 0.94 -16.11 -45.40
CA SER A 39 0.30 -15.75 -44.14
C SER A 39 1.31 -15.98 -43.02
N ARG A 40 2.01 -14.93 -42.60
CA ARG A 40 2.69 -14.90 -41.32
C ARG A 40 1.58 -15.00 -40.26
N LEU A 41 1.36 -16.22 -39.78
CA LEU A 41 0.75 -16.44 -38.48
C LEU A 41 1.67 -15.76 -37.46
N ALA A 42 1.41 -14.48 -37.22
CA ALA A 42 1.91 -13.80 -36.04
C ALA A 42 1.20 -14.45 -34.87
N SER A 43 1.85 -15.47 -34.32
CA SER A 43 1.56 -15.95 -32.98
C SER A 43 1.79 -14.73 -32.06
N VAL A 44 0.71 -14.01 -31.74
CA VAL A 44 0.68 -13.24 -30.50
C VAL A 44 0.77 -14.30 -29.41
N ALA A 45 2.01 -14.62 -29.05
CA ALA A 45 2.32 -15.07 -27.72
C ALA A 45 1.96 -13.91 -26.79
N GLY A 46 0.67 -13.77 -26.53
CA GLY A 46 0.20 -13.15 -25.31
C GLY A 46 0.77 -14.02 -24.21
N SER A 47 1.95 -13.64 -23.73
CA SER A 47 2.47 -14.09 -22.45
C SER A 47 1.48 -13.61 -21.40
N LYS A 48 0.38 -14.33 -21.26
CA LYS A 48 -0.30 -14.46 -19.98
C LYS A 48 0.70 -15.23 -19.14
N SER A 49 1.58 -14.50 -18.46
CA SER A 49 2.36 -15.04 -17.36
C SER A 49 1.35 -15.52 -16.32
N SER A 50 1.03 -16.80 -16.45
CA SER A 50 0.23 -17.57 -15.52
C SER A 50 0.85 -17.46 -14.14
N GLY A 51 0.15 -16.79 -13.22
CA GLY A 51 0.37 -16.88 -11.79
C GLY A 51 1.74 -16.41 -11.31
N SER A 52 2.02 -15.12 -11.39
CA SER A 52 3.11 -14.55 -10.60
C SER A 52 2.69 -14.50 -9.13
N SER A 53 3.17 -15.46 -8.33
CA SER A 53 3.10 -15.46 -6.86
C SER A 53 3.80 -14.26 -6.20
N LEU A 54 4.40 -13.38 -7.01
CA LEU A 54 5.11 -12.20 -6.57
C LEU A 54 4.17 -10.99 -6.40
N GLY A 55 2.94 -11.04 -6.93
CA GLY A 55 1.96 -9.95 -6.85
C GLY A 55 2.06 -8.94 -8.00
N PRO A 56 1.04 -8.08 -8.19
CA PRO A 56 0.86 -7.27 -9.41
C PRO A 56 1.94 -6.18 -9.65
N TRP A 57 2.74 -5.88 -8.63
CA TRP A 57 3.74 -4.81 -8.67
C TRP A 57 5.18 -5.30 -8.65
N ALA A 58 5.41 -6.62 -8.54
CA ALA A 58 6.73 -7.17 -8.28
C ALA A 58 7.64 -7.32 -9.50
N GLU A 59 7.10 -7.15 -10.71
CA GLU A 59 7.93 -7.21 -11.92
C GLU A 59 8.94 -6.05 -11.96
N PRO A 60 10.24 -6.35 -12.21
CA PRO A 60 11.26 -5.33 -12.39
C PRO A 60 10.93 -4.32 -13.49
N LEU A 61 11.54 -3.14 -13.41
CA LEU A 61 11.35 -2.07 -14.38
C LEU A 61 12.01 -2.47 -15.72
N SER A 62 11.24 -3.08 -16.64
CA SER A 62 11.76 -3.55 -17.94
C SER A 62 11.53 -2.55 -19.10
N ALA A 63 10.71 -1.51 -18.90
CA ALA A 63 10.39 -0.53 -19.92
C ALA A 63 11.35 0.68 -19.89
N PRO A 64 11.73 1.25 -21.05
CA PRO A 64 12.73 2.31 -21.14
C PRO A 64 12.30 3.63 -20.45
N ARG A 65 11.00 3.84 -20.22
CA ARG A 65 10.47 4.94 -19.41
C ARG A 65 9.19 4.51 -18.70
N LEU A 66 9.18 4.64 -17.38
CA LEU A 66 7.96 4.54 -16.59
C LEU A 66 7.48 5.94 -16.24
N ASN A 67 6.18 6.14 -16.32
CA ASN A 67 5.51 7.39 -15.95
C ASN A 67 4.83 7.21 -14.60
N ARG A 68 4.65 8.33 -13.90
CA ARG A 68 4.01 8.34 -12.59
C ARG A 68 2.51 8.51 -12.72
N TYR A 69 1.77 7.72 -11.95
CA TYR A 69 0.32 7.73 -11.90
C TYR A 69 -0.16 7.79 -10.45
N LEU A 70 -1.20 8.58 -10.23
CA LEU A 70 -1.96 8.61 -8.99
C LEU A 70 -3.17 7.69 -9.13
N VAL A 71 -3.27 6.71 -8.25
CA VAL A 71 -4.40 5.80 -8.15
C VAL A 71 -5.21 6.18 -6.93
N VAL A 72 -6.50 6.45 -7.11
CA VAL A 72 -7.46 6.66 -6.03
C VAL A 72 -8.49 5.53 -6.13
N ALA A 73 -8.47 4.65 -5.14
CA ALA A 73 -9.37 3.50 -5.06
C ALA A 73 -10.29 3.68 -3.85
N GLU A 74 -11.59 3.78 -4.09
CA GLU A 74 -12.59 3.93 -3.04
C GLU A 74 -13.08 2.53 -2.63
N ASP A 75 -13.23 2.31 -1.31
CA ASP A 75 -13.79 1.05 -0.83
C ASP A 75 -15.29 0.97 -1.21
N TYR A 76 -15.86 -0.24 -1.26
CA TYR A 76 -17.31 -0.37 -1.43
C TYR A 76 -18.07 0.39 -0.32
N PRO A 77 -19.23 0.98 -0.63
CA PRO A 77 -20.00 1.78 0.33
C PRO A 77 -20.68 0.93 1.42
N ASP A 78 -20.59 -0.40 1.35
CA ASP A 78 -21.21 -1.30 2.32
C ASP A 78 -20.44 -1.36 3.65
N ALA A 79 -21.14 -1.69 4.73
CA ALA A 79 -20.56 -1.75 6.07
C ALA A 79 -19.50 -2.86 6.23
N SER A 80 -19.56 -3.92 5.42
CA SER A 80 -18.63 -5.05 5.50
C SER A 80 -17.32 -4.84 4.74
N ALA A 81 -17.18 -3.76 3.95
CA ALA A 81 -15.97 -3.47 3.19
C ALA A 81 -14.72 -3.34 4.08
N ASN A 82 -14.85 -2.70 5.25
CA ASN A 82 -13.71 -2.55 6.18
C ASN A 82 -13.30 -3.91 6.80
N ALA A 83 -14.26 -4.79 7.10
CA ALA A 83 -13.95 -6.12 7.59
C ALA A 83 -13.21 -6.97 6.53
N ARG A 84 -13.70 -6.97 5.28
CA ARG A 84 -13.01 -7.64 4.14
C ARG A 84 -11.60 -7.07 3.93
N ARG A 85 -11.45 -5.74 4.07
CA ARG A 85 -10.15 -5.07 4.00
C ARG A 85 -9.19 -5.64 5.04
N LEU A 86 -9.58 -5.70 6.30
CA LEU A 86 -8.71 -6.16 7.38
C LEU A 86 -8.31 -7.62 7.19
N GLU A 87 -9.21 -8.48 6.72
CA GLU A 87 -8.95 -9.90 6.45
C GLU A 87 -7.84 -10.12 5.40
N VAL A 88 -7.82 -9.32 4.33
CA VAL A 88 -6.84 -9.50 3.23
C VAL A 88 -5.69 -8.50 3.26
N ARG A 89 -5.67 -7.61 4.27
CA ARG A 89 -4.72 -6.50 4.38
C ARG A 89 -3.27 -6.95 4.35
N GLU A 90 -2.95 -8.02 5.06
CA GLU A 90 -1.57 -8.53 5.14
C GLU A 90 -1.04 -8.90 3.76
N ARG A 91 -1.82 -9.67 2.98
CA ARG A 91 -1.47 -10.04 1.60
C ARG A 91 -1.35 -8.83 0.68
N HIS A 92 -2.25 -7.86 0.80
CA HIS A 92 -2.15 -6.60 0.05
C HIS A 92 -0.84 -5.87 0.38
N LEU A 93 -0.47 -5.77 1.66
CA LEU A 93 0.75 -5.10 2.10
C LEU A 93 2.01 -5.85 1.65
N GLU A 94 2.01 -7.18 1.65
CA GLU A 94 3.12 -7.97 1.10
C GLU A 94 3.35 -7.68 -0.39
N HIS A 95 2.28 -7.64 -1.19
CA HIS A 95 2.37 -7.26 -2.61
C HIS A 95 2.84 -5.82 -2.79
N ALA A 96 2.34 -4.90 -1.96
CA ALA A 96 2.76 -3.51 -1.98
C ALA A 96 4.25 -3.35 -1.60
N GLN A 97 4.73 -4.13 -0.63
CA GLN A 97 6.13 -4.13 -0.21
C GLN A 97 7.05 -4.65 -1.31
N LYS A 98 6.67 -5.73 -2.00
CA LYS A 98 7.39 -6.21 -3.18
C LYS A 98 7.40 -5.15 -4.30
N GLY A 99 6.27 -4.47 -4.53
CA GLY A 99 6.18 -3.36 -5.48
C GLY A 99 7.06 -2.16 -5.11
N LYS A 100 7.18 -1.86 -3.82
CA LYS A 100 8.07 -0.82 -3.30
C LYS A 100 9.54 -1.18 -3.52
N GLN A 101 9.92 -2.44 -3.26
CA GLN A 101 11.27 -2.97 -3.51
C GLN A 101 11.62 -2.98 -5.00
N ALA A 102 10.65 -3.31 -5.86
CA ALA A 102 10.81 -3.25 -7.31
C ALA A 102 10.88 -1.82 -7.87
N GLY A 103 10.61 -0.79 -7.04
CA GLY A 103 10.58 0.61 -7.46
C GLY A 103 9.31 1.02 -8.22
N ARG A 104 8.27 0.19 -8.23
CA ARG A 104 6.99 0.51 -8.90
C ARG A 104 6.00 1.25 -8.04
N ILE A 105 6.08 1.10 -6.71
CA ILE A 105 5.24 1.86 -5.77
C ILE A 105 6.13 2.87 -5.05
N GLU A 106 5.82 4.15 -5.17
CA GLU A 106 6.53 5.20 -4.45
C GLU A 106 5.86 5.53 -3.12
N LEU A 107 4.54 5.58 -3.11
CA LEU A 107 3.74 5.91 -1.95
C LEU A 107 2.44 5.10 -1.97
N GLY A 108 2.00 4.67 -0.79
CA GLY A 108 0.70 4.03 -0.59
C GLY A 108 0.14 4.42 0.77
N GLY A 109 -1.17 4.62 0.85
CA GLY A 109 -1.86 5.00 2.09
C GLY A 109 -3.35 4.70 2.04
N ALA A 110 -3.99 4.66 3.21
CA ALA A 110 -5.43 4.54 3.33
C ALA A 110 -6.09 5.92 3.36
N LEU A 111 -7.23 6.06 2.68
CA LEU A 111 -8.13 7.19 2.84
C LEU A 111 -9.04 6.93 4.03
N LEU A 112 -9.19 7.93 4.89
CA LEU A 112 -10.11 7.86 6.02
C LEU A 112 -11.47 8.45 5.63
N LYS A 113 -12.55 7.88 6.18
CA LYS A 113 -13.93 8.37 6.02
C LYS A 113 -14.24 9.57 6.93
N ARG A 114 -13.38 9.81 7.92
CA ARG A 114 -13.50 10.82 8.98
C ARG A 114 -12.18 11.57 9.10
N ASP A 115 -12.27 12.80 9.59
CA ASP A 115 -11.09 13.60 9.91
C ASP A 115 -10.44 13.06 11.20
N PHE A 116 -9.13 13.31 11.38
CA PHE A 116 -8.35 12.85 12.52
C PHE A 116 -8.90 13.32 13.87
N HIS A 117 -9.48 14.53 13.93
CA HIS A 117 -10.07 15.05 15.18
C HIS A 117 -11.38 14.39 15.59
N GLU A 118 -12.01 13.61 14.69
CA GLU A 118 -13.25 12.87 14.95
C GLU A 118 -12.98 11.38 15.25
N LEU A 119 -11.72 10.95 15.23
CA LEU A 119 -11.36 9.56 15.44
C LEU A 119 -11.36 9.24 16.93
N ASP A 120 -11.89 8.06 17.24
CA ASP A 120 -11.71 7.45 18.55
C ASP A 120 -10.26 6.95 18.69
N GLU A 121 -9.54 7.46 19.68
CA GLU A 121 -8.15 7.09 19.96
C GLU A 121 -8.00 5.61 20.36
N GLU A 122 -9.00 5.02 21.01
CA GLU A 122 -8.97 3.62 21.44
C GLU A 122 -9.14 2.65 20.26
N LEU A 123 -10.00 3.01 19.32
CA LEU A 123 -10.25 2.20 18.10
C LEU A 123 -9.18 2.41 17.03
N GLY A 124 -8.55 3.58 17.02
CA GLY A 124 -7.54 3.97 16.04
C GLY A 124 -8.09 4.19 14.62
N PRO A 125 -7.23 4.61 13.67
CA PRO A 125 -7.68 5.02 12.32
C PRO A 125 -8.14 3.85 11.44
N GLY A 126 -7.83 2.60 11.82
CA GLY A 126 -8.07 1.43 10.97
C GLY A 126 -9.56 1.19 10.66
N VAL A 127 -10.43 1.42 11.65
CA VAL A 127 -11.88 1.22 11.52
C VAL A 127 -12.51 2.26 10.58
N TYR A 128 -11.85 3.40 10.43
CA TYR A 128 -12.32 4.53 9.60
C TYR A 128 -11.75 4.52 8.19
N MET A 129 -11.00 3.49 7.78
CA MET A 129 -10.54 3.36 6.39
C MET A 129 -11.73 3.21 5.42
N GLY A 130 -11.68 3.96 4.30
CA GLY A 130 -12.70 3.94 3.25
C GLY A 130 -12.14 4.02 1.83
N GLY A 131 -10.85 3.80 1.66
CA GLY A 131 -10.20 3.79 0.37
C GLY A 131 -8.69 3.71 0.50
N SER A 132 -8.02 3.80 -0.64
CA SER A 132 -6.56 3.84 -0.73
C SER A 132 -6.11 4.83 -1.80
N VAL A 133 -4.93 5.38 -1.58
CA VAL A 133 -4.20 6.17 -2.58
C VAL A 133 -2.85 5.52 -2.80
N LEU A 134 -2.46 5.40 -4.06
CA LEU A 134 -1.13 4.94 -4.45
C LEU A 134 -0.51 5.90 -5.47
N VAL A 135 0.79 6.15 -5.34
CA VAL A 135 1.62 6.77 -6.37
C VAL A 135 2.49 5.67 -6.95
N VAL A 136 2.28 5.34 -8.23
CA VAL A 136 2.89 4.19 -8.88
C VAL A 136 3.56 4.56 -10.19
N LEU A 137 4.53 3.75 -10.60
CA LEU A 137 5.21 3.84 -11.88
C LEU A 137 4.73 2.74 -12.83
N GLY A 138 4.25 3.14 -14.00
CA GLY A 138 3.70 2.24 -15.02
C GLY A 138 4.01 2.73 -16.44
N GLU A 139 3.69 1.88 -17.42
CA GLU A 139 3.95 2.18 -18.83
C GLU A 139 2.83 3.04 -19.44
N SER A 140 1.61 2.81 -19.00
CA SER A 140 0.40 3.51 -19.45
C SER A 140 -0.69 3.43 -18.37
N ILE A 141 -1.74 4.23 -18.52
CA ILE A 141 -2.93 4.13 -17.66
C ILE A 141 -3.53 2.70 -17.73
N ALA A 142 -3.51 2.07 -18.90
CA ALA A 142 -4.05 0.73 -19.10
C ALA A 142 -3.23 -0.34 -18.34
N ASP A 143 -1.90 -0.22 -18.37
CA ASP A 143 -0.97 -1.08 -17.61
C ASP A 143 -1.22 -0.94 -16.09
N VAL A 144 -1.26 0.30 -15.59
CA VAL A 144 -1.58 0.58 -14.18
C VAL A 144 -2.94 0.00 -13.79
N ARG A 145 -3.96 0.19 -14.64
CA ARG A 145 -5.30 -0.36 -14.39
C ARG A 145 -5.27 -1.88 -14.32
N ALA A 146 -4.60 -2.56 -15.25
CA ALA A 146 -4.50 -4.02 -15.26
C ALA A 146 -3.88 -4.54 -13.95
N ARG A 147 -2.79 -3.92 -13.50
CA ARG A 147 -2.13 -4.26 -12.22
C ARG A 147 -3.03 -4.04 -11.01
N VAL A 148 -3.74 -2.91 -10.96
CA VAL A 148 -4.69 -2.61 -9.88
C VAL A 148 -5.82 -3.64 -9.84
N MET A 149 -6.33 -4.09 -11.00
CA MET A 149 -7.39 -5.10 -11.06
C MET A 149 -6.95 -6.48 -10.54
N GLU A 150 -5.65 -6.74 -10.48
CA GLU A 150 -5.07 -7.96 -9.90
C GLU A 150 -4.79 -7.84 -8.40
N ASP A 151 -5.03 -6.69 -7.78
CA ASP A 151 -4.84 -6.48 -6.35
C ASP A 151 -5.82 -7.32 -5.52
N GLU A 152 -5.38 -7.78 -4.35
CA GLU A 152 -6.19 -8.55 -3.42
C GLU A 152 -7.40 -7.76 -2.92
N TYR A 153 -7.29 -6.43 -2.79
CA TYR A 153 -8.44 -5.59 -2.46
C TYR A 153 -9.48 -5.52 -3.59
N VAL A 154 -9.11 -5.67 -4.86
CA VAL A 154 -10.11 -5.77 -5.94
C VAL A 154 -10.75 -7.17 -5.92
N LYS A 155 -9.92 -8.22 -5.82
CA LYS A 155 -10.39 -9.61 -5.81
C LYS A 155 -11.32 -9.92 -4.64
N ALA A 156 -11.02 -9.39 -3.45
CA ALA A 156 -11.83 -9.54 -2.25
C ALA A 156 -13.00 -8.54 -2.17
N GLN A 157 -13.28 -7.81 -3.26
CA GLN A 157 -14.35 -6.80 -3.31
C GLN A 157 -14.24 -5.75 -2.20
N VAL A 158 -13.03 -5.34 -1.84
CA VAL A 158 -12.78 -4.23 -0.92
C VAL A 158 -12.87 -2.92 -1.68
N TRP A 159 -12.16 -2.81 -2.81
CA TRP A 159 -12.21 -1.66 -3.71
C TRP A 159 -13.32 -1.81 -4.75
N ASP A 160 -14.08 -0.74 -4.94
CA ASP A 160 -15.06 -0.65 -6.02
C ASP A 160 -14.36 -0.25 -7.33
N ALA A 161 -14.13 -1.24 -8.19
CA ALA A 161 -13.49 -1.05 -9.49
C ALA A 161 -14.23 -0.07 -10.41
N SER A 162 -15.54 0.17 -10.20
CA SER A 162 -16.31 1.14 -10.97
C SER A 162 -15.99 2.59 -10.58
N ARG A 163 -15.54 2.80 -9.34
CA ARG A 163 -15.16 4.11 -8.78
C ARG A 163 -13.65 4.37 -8.83
N LEU A 164 -12.88 3.42 -9.39
CA LEU A 164 -11.43 3.53 -9.52
C LEU A 164 -11.05 4.70 -10.43
N LYS A 165 -10.25 5.63 -9.91
CA LYS A 165 -9.73 6.80 -10.65
C LYS A 165 -8.21 6.69 -10.77
N ILE A 166 -7.71 6.85 -11.99
CA ILE A 166 -6.27 6.81 -12.29
C ILE A 166 -5.92 8.07 -13.08
N PHE A 167 -4.96 8.84 -12.56
CA PHE A 167 -4.52 10.09 -13.16
C PHE A 167 -3.04 10.04 -13.51
N PRO A 168 -2.61 10.49 -14.70
CA PRO A 168 -1.21 10.86 -14.92
C PRO A 168 -0.81 11.92 -13.87
N PHE A 169 0.28 11.69 -13.16
CA PHE A 169 0.66 12.52 -12.03
C PHE A 169 2.08 13.07 -12.20
N LEU A 170 2.18 14.39 -12.23
CA LEU A 170 3.46 15.10 -12.25
C LEU A 170 3.79 15.56 -10.83
N GLN A 171 4.78 14.91 -10.21
CA GLN A 171 5.24 15.27 -8.89
C GLN A 171 5.98 16.61 -8.92
N ALA A 172 5.67 17.50 -7.98
CA ALA A 172 6.39 18.76 -7.84
C ALA A 172 7.88 18.52 -7.50
N PRO A 173 8.82 19.27 -8.09
CA PRO A 173 10.25 19.13 -7.83
C PRO A 173 10.62 19.84 -6.53
N LEU A 174 10.14 19.31 -5.40
CA LEU A 174 10.51 19.83 -4.08
C LEU A 174 11.88 19.26 -3.70
N ARG A 175 12.80 20.14 -3.28
CA ARG A 175 14.02 19.67 -2.62
C ARG A 175 13.62 19.06 -1.28
N THR A 176 13.97 17.80 -1.08
CA THR A 176 14.15 17.31 0.28
C THR A 176 15.23 18.19 0.89
N PRO A 177 14.97 18.93 1.99
CA PRO A 177 16.06 19.58 2.69
C PRO A 177 17.11 18.50 2.95
N ALA A 178 18.38 18.82 2.72
CA ALA A 178 19.45 17.94 3.18
C ALA A 178 19.13 17.58 4.63
N PRO A 179 19.46 16.38 5.11
CA PRO A 179 19.47 16.16 6.55
C PRO A 179 20.39 17.24 7.10
N GLU A 180 19.81 18.34 7.59
CA GLU A 180 20.50 19.31 8.40
C GLU A 180 21.02 18.43 9.51
N ALA A 181 22.34 18.24 9.50
CA ALA A 181 23.05 17.42 10.46
C ALA A 181 22.37 17.74 11.78
N SER A 182 21.60 16.76 12.28
CA SER A 182 20.81 16.89 13.50
C SER A 182 21.72 17.65 14.43
N GLU A 183 21.27 18.84 14.78
CA GLU A 183 22.07 19.86 15.43
C GLU A 183 23.04 19.16 16.36
N ALA A 184 24.33 19.51 16.23
CA ALA A 184 25.24 19.38 17.33
C ALA A 184 24.56 20.09 18.51
N VAL A 185 23.74 19.34 19.25
CA VAL A 185 23.60 19.49 20.67
C VAL A 185 25.05 19.46 21.09
N ALA A 186 25.58 20.65 21.39
CA ALA A 186 26.81 20.78 22.10
C ALA A 186 26.66 19.82 23.29
N GLU A 187 27.34 18.69 23.18
CA GLU A 187 27.55 17.76 24.26
C GLU A 187 28.28 18.61 25.28
N GLN A 188 27.51 19.16 26.22
CA GLN A 188 28.06 19.54 27.49
C GLN A 188 28.68 18.27 28.02
N ASP A 189 30.01 18.24 27.96
CA ASP A 189 30.91 17.24 28.47
C ASP A 189 30.50 16.91 29.92
N GLN A 190 29.64 15.91 30.10
CA GLN A 190 29.37 15.27 31.38
C GLN A 190 30.25 14.02 31.47
N PRO A 191 31.31 14.05 32.30
CA PRO A 191 32.35 13.04 32.30
C PRO A 191 32.01 11.93 33.29
N GLU A 192 31.01 11.09 33.02
CA GLU A 192 30.63 10.10 34.05
C GLU A 192 30.18 8.72 33.61
N ASN A 193 30.18 8.36 32.32
CA ASN A 193 29.92 6.96 31.97
C ASN A 193 30.60 6.47 30.69
N ARG A 194 31.90 6.72 30.57
CA ARG A 194 32.75 5.88 29.72
C ARG A 194 33.20 4.69 30.55
N ASN A 195 32.76 3.50 30.14
CA ASN A 195 33.35 2.23 30.49
C ASN A 195 34.88 2.32 30.41
N VAL A 196 35.49 2.52 31.57
CA VAL A 196 36.91 2.74 31.74
C VAL A 196 37.65 1.50 31.24
N SER A 197 38.59 1.70 30.31
CA SER A 197 39.41 0.60 29.80
C SER A 197 40.12 -0.11 30.95
N LEU A 198 40.19 -1.44 30.88
CA LEU A 198 40.82 -2.29 31.89
C LEU A 198 42.31 -1.91 32.12
N GLY A 199 42.95 -1.31 31.12
CA GLY A 199 44.30 -0.74 31.25
C GLY A 199 44.34 0.51 32.14
N GLN A 200 43.37 1.41 32.00
CA GLN A 200 43.26 2.63 32.79
C GLN A 200 43.00 2.30 34.27
N LEU A 201 42.13 1.31 34.53
CA LEU A 201 41.80 0.88 35.90
C LEU A 201 43.04 0.31 36.64
N ARG A 202 43.90 -0.43 35.93
CA ARG A 202 45.16 -0.95 36.50
C ARG A 202 46.14 0.16 36.83
N GLN A 203 46.17 1.21 36.01
CA GLN A 203 47.05 2.35 36.20
C GLN A 203 46.61 3.22 37.38
N ASP A 204 45.31 3.38 37.59
CA ASP A 204 44.76 4.11 38.73
C ASP A 204 44.98 3.37 40.06
N MET A 205 44.89 2.03 40.04
CA MET A 205 45.22 1.18 41.20
C MET A 205 46.71 1.24 41.54
N ALA A 206 47.59 1.21 40.55
CA ALA A 206 49.04 1.35 40.76
C ALA A 206 49.42 2.74 41.28
N SER A 207 48.63 3.76 40.94
CA SER A 207 48.84 5.15 41.38
C SER A 207 48.17 5.49 42.72
N GLY A 208 47.58 4.49 43.41
CA GLY A 208 46.93 4.66 44.70
C GLY A 208 45.62 5.46 44.66
N LYS A 209 45.03 5.66 43.48
CA LYS A 209 43.85 6.52 43.22
C LYS A 209 42.55 5.72 43.07
N GLY A 210 42.51 4.53 43.67
CA GLY A 210 41.32 3.69 43.73
C GLY A 210 40.41 4.03 44.91
N HIS A 211 39.12 3.75 44.77
CA HIS A 211 38.15 3.88 45.85
C HIS A 211 38.51 2.97 47.03
N THR A 212 38.69 3.55 48.22
CA THR A 212 38.99 2.81 49.45
C THR A 212 37.85 1.85 49.75
N MET A 213 38.09 0.54 49.66
CA MET A 213 37.10 -0.46 50.03
C MET A 213 36.78 -0.33 51.52
N VAL A 214 35.63 0.26 51.84
CA VAL A 214 35.13 0.32 53.22
C VAL A 214 34.59 -1.06 53.56
N THR A 215 35.23 -1.72 54.52
CA THR A 215 34.80 -3.05 54.95
C THR A 215 33.42 -2.99 55.61
N LEU A 216 32.63 -4.05 55.45
CA LEU A 216 31.29 -4.20 56.05
C LEU A 216 31.27 -3.92 57.57
N GLY A 217 32.37 -4.21 58.26
CA GLY A 217 32.54 -3.91 59.69
C GLY A 217 32.59 -2.40 60.00
N ALA A 218 33.24 -1.61 59.14
CA ALA A 218 33.31 -0.15 59.29
C ALA A 218 31.94 0.50 59.03
N LEU A 219 31.20 0.01 58.04
CA LEU A 219 29.84 0.46 57.74
C LEU A 219 28.88 0.22 58.93
N ARG A 220 28.94 -0.98 59.53
CA ARG A 220 28.06 -1.35 60.66
C ARG A 220 28.33 -0.52 61.92
N LYS A 221 29.56 -0.05 62.10
CA LYS A 221 29.95 0.83 63.21
C LYS A 221 29.43 2.26 63.04
N MET A 222 29.38 2.75 61.80
CA MET A 222 28.82 4.07 61.48
C MET A 222 27.31 4.12 61.71
N HIS A 223 26.58 3.07 61.33
CA HIS A 223 25.12 3.02 61.48
C HIS A 223 24.67 2.94 62.95
N LYS A 224 25.45 2.27 63.82
CA LYS A 224 25.16 2.22 65.27
C LYS A 224 25.36 3.56 65.99
N ARG A 225 26.02 4.53 65.35
CA ARG A 225 26.33 5.83 65.94
C ARG A 225 25.27 6.90 65.66
N ALA A 226 24.42 6.68 64.66
CA ALA A 226 23.25 7.51 64.39
C ALA A 226 22.05 6.95 65.17
N GLY A 227 21.72 7.56 66.30
CA GLY A 227 20.52 7.22 67.06
C GLY A 227 19.23 7.56 66.30
N PRO A 228 18.06 7.04 66.73
CA PRO A 228 16.81 7.16 66.00
C PRO A 228 16.32 8.62 65.96
N VAL A 229 16.03 9.10 64.76
CA VAL A 229 15.38 10.40 64.52
C VAL A 229 13.90 10.22 64.82
N THR A 230 13.41 10.81 65.91
CA THR A 230 11.97 10.92 66.19
C THR A 230 11.36 12.01 65.33
N ASN A 231 10.20 11.69 64.73
CA ASN A 231 9.42 12.52 63.81
C ASN A 231 8.95 13.84 64.42
#